data_AF-A0A7H0FYF5-F1
#
_entry.id   AF-A0A7H0FYF5-F1
#
_cell.length_a   1.000
_cell.length_b   1.000
_cell.length_c   1.000
_cell.angle_alpha   90.00
_cell.angle_beta   90.00
_cell.angle_gamma   90.00
#
_symmetry.space_group_name_H-M   'P 1'
#
loop_
_entity.id
_entity.type
_entity.pdbx_description
1 polymer ?
#
loop_
_entity_poly.entity_id
_entity_poly.type
_entity_poly.pdbx_seq_one_letter_code
_entity_poly.pdbx_strand_id
1 'polypeptide(L)' 'MLVAFVGVLGVAAIALKQAISAGAAEAWMMAGVLSVVVALPLALFLLPVISWLQRRARKIAIVPNAGQNVPGVGR' A
#
# COMPACT_ATOMS: atom_id res chain seq x y z
N MET A 1 -4.92 11.47 -9.00
CA MET A 1 -4.85 10.12 -8.40
C MET A 1 -5.43 10.09 -7.00
N LEU A 2 -4.87 10.81 -6.01
CA LEU A 2 -5.42 10.83 -4.62
C LEU A 2 -6.89 11.30 -4.54
N VAL A 3 -7.25 12.37 -5.26
CA VAL A 3 -8.65 12.86 -5.31
C VAL A 3 -9.60 11.81 -5.89
N ALA A 4 -9.17 11.08 -6.92
CA ALA A 4 -9.95 10.00 -7.51
C ALA A 4 -10.12 8.83 -6.52
N PHE A 5 -9.07 8.51 -5.75
CA PHE A 5 -9.13 7.48 -4.70
C PHE A 5 -10.13 7.83 -3.60
N VAL A 6 -10.13 9.09 -3.15
CA VAL A 6 -11.13 9.59 -2.19
C VAL A 6 -12.55 9.47 -2.75
N GLY A 7 -12.74 9.77 -4.04
CA GLY A 7 -14.01 9.56 -4.73
C GLY A 7 -14.45 8.09 -4.72
N VAL A 8 -13.54 7.16 -5.02
CA VAL A 8 -13.81 5.71 -4.98
C VAL A 8 -14.23 5.25 -3.58
N LEU A 9 -13.57 5.73 -2.52
CA LEU A 9 -13.95 5.42 -1.13
C LEU A 9 -15.34 5.96 -0.78
N GLY A 10 -15.65 7.18 -1.21
CA GLY A 10 -16.98 7.78 -1.02
C GLY A 10 -18.08 6.98 -1.71
N VAL A 11 -17.87 6.59 -2.97
CA VAL A 11 -18.82 5.77 -3.72
C VAL A 11 -18.96 4.37 -3.12
N ALA A 12 -17.85 3.76 -2.66
CA ALA A 12 -17.88 2.46 -1.99
C ALA A 12 -18.71 2.49 -0.70
N ALA A 13 -18.57 3.53 0.12
CA ALA A 13 -19.37 3.69 1.34
C ALA A 13 -20.86 3.83 1.05
N ILE A 14 -21.22 4.60 0.02
CA ILE A 14 -22.61 4.75 -0.42
C ILE A 14 -23.16 3.41 -0.94
N ALA A 15 -22.42 2.72 -1.79
CA ALA A 15 -22.81 1.42 -2.33
C ALA A 15 -23.00 0.36 -1.23
N LEU A 16 -22.12 0.35 -0.22
CA LEU A 16 -22.26 -0.55 0.92
C LEU A 16 -23.52 -0.25 1.73
N LYS A 17 -23.81 1.03 1.98
CA LYS A 17 -25.03 1.45 2.68
C LYS A 17 -26.29 1.01 1.92
N GLN A 18 -26.30 1.16 0.60
CA GLN A 18 -27.38 0.71 -0.26
C GLN A 18 -27.56 -0.82 -0.19
N ALA A 19 -26.47 -1.57 -0.22
CA ALA A 19 -26.50 -3.02 -0.13
C ALA A 19 -27.06 -3.51 1.22
N ILE A 20 -26.65 -2.87 2.33
CA ILE A 20 -27.19 -3.17 3.67
C ILE A 20 -28.69 -2.91 3.74
N SER A 21 -29.18 -1.84 3.10
CA SER A 21 -30.63 -1.57 3.04
C SER A 21 -31.42 -2.52 2.15
N ALA A 22 -30.77 -3.17 1.19
CA ALA A 22 -31.41 -4.13 0.29
C ALA A 22 -31.58 -5.52 0.93
N GLY A 23 -30.65 -5.92 1.79
CA GLY A 23 -30.71 -7.21 2.46
C GLY A 23 -29.35 -7.73 2.89
N ALA A 24 -29.36 -8.74 3.78
CA ALA A 24 -28.12 -9.32 4.30
C ALA A 24 -27.33 -10.06 3.21
N ALA A 25 -28.00 -10.75 2.29
CA ALA A 25 -27.33 -11.48 1.21
C ALA A 25 -26.62 -10.53 0.23
N GLU A 26 -27.31 -9.47 -0.18
CA GLU A 26 -26.80 -8.42 -1.07
C GLU A 26 -25.61 -7.68 -0.42
N ALA A 27 -25.69 -7.40 0.88
CA ALA A 27 -24.59 -6.77 1.62
C ALA A 27 -23.31 -7.61 1.63
N TRP A 28 -23.42 -8.92 1.84
CA TRP A 28 -22.27 -9.83 1.81
C TRP A 28 -21.65 -9.93 0.42
N MET A 29 -22.48 -10.02 -0.62
CA MET A 29 -21.99 -10.02 -2.00
C MET A 29 -21.25 -8.72 -2.32
N MET A 30 -21.84 -7.58 -1.96
CA MET A 30 -21.22 -6.27 -2.21
C MET A 30 -19.97 -6.04 -1.39
N ALA A 31 -19.89 -6.53 -0.15
CA ALA A 31 -18.67 -6.44 0.65
C ALA A 31 -17.48 -7.13 -0.04
N GLY A 32 -17.71 -8.30 -0.64
CA GLY A 32 -16.71 -9.00 -1.43
C GLY A 32 -16.24 -8.18 -2.64
N VAL A 33 -17.17 -7.63 -3.43
CA VAL A 33 -16.84 -6.79 -4.59
C VAL A 33 -16.09 -5.52 -4.18
N LEU A 34 -16.58 -4.82 -3.16
CA LEU A 34 -15.96 -3.59 -2.66
C LEU A 34 -14.57 -3.82 -2.10
N SER A 35 -14.31 -4.99 -1.51
CA SER A 35 -12.97 -5.33 -1.04
C SER A 35 -11.95 -5.29 -2.18
N VAL A 36 -12.29 -5.81 -3.37
CA VAL A 36 -11.41 -5.82 -4.55
C VAL A 36 -11.29 -4.41 -5.15
N VAL A 37 -12.42 -3.70 -5.28
CA VAL A 37 -12.48 -2.34 -5.84
C VAL A 37 -11.63 -1.36 -5.04
N VAL A 38 -11.57 -1.51 -3.71
CA VAL A 38 -10.77 -0.64 -2.84
C VAL A 38 -9.33 -1.15 -2.71
N ALA A 39 -9.12 -2.46 -2.57
CA ALA A 39 -7.79 -3.04 -2.34
C ALA A 39 -6.84 -2.85 -3.53
N LEU A 40 -7.33 -2.95 -4.76
CA LEU A 40 -6.49 -2.83 -5.95
C LEU A 40 -5.82 -1.44 -6.07
N PRO A 41 -6.57 -0.32 -6.06
CA PRO A 41 -5.94 0.99 -6.09
C PRO A 41 -5.14 1.30 -4.82
N LEU A 42 -5.50 0.73 -3.66
CA LEU A 42 -4.70 0.85 -2.44
C LEU A 42 -3.34 0.16 -2.61
N ALA A 43 -3.31 -1.04 -3.19
CA ALA A 43 -2.08 -1.78 -3.47
C ALA A 43 -1.19 -1.01 -4.47
N LEU A 44 -1.78 -0.47 -5.54
CA LEU A 44 -1.06 0.36 -6.52
C LEU A 44 -0.43 1.60 -5.87
N PHE A 45 -1.09 2.19 -4.86
CA PHE A 45 -0.54 3.30 -4.10
C PHE A 45 0.54 2.87 -3.08
N LEU A 46 0.38 1.72 -2.43
CA LEU A 46 1.31 1.23 -1.42
C LEU A 46 2.63 0.72 -2.01
N LEU A 47 2.63 0.14 -3.21
CA LEU A 47 3.85 -0.37 -3.87
C LEU A 47 4.98 0.67 -3.96
N PRO A 48 4.78 1.89 -4.51
CA PRO A 48 5.84 2.90 -4.57
C PRO A 48 6.23 3.41 -3.18
N VAL A 49 5.29 3.49 -2.24
CA VAL A 49 5.55 3.92 -0.85
C VAL A 49 6.47 2.92 -0.16
N ILE A 50 6.15 1.63 -0.21
CA ILE A 50 6.97 0.55 0.35
C ILE A 50 8.35 0.53 -0.33
N SER A 51 8.40 0.66 -1.65
CA SER A 51 9.66 0.70 -2.41
C SER A 51 10.54 1.89 -2.01
N TRP A 52 9.93 3.03 -1.71
CA TRP A 52 10.65 4.22 -1.21
C TRP A 52 11.16 4.00 0.22
N LEU A 53 10.32 3.47 1.12
CA LEU A 53 10.69 3.12 2.49
C LEU A 53 11.87 2.13 2.52
N GLN A 54 11.83 1.08 1.71
CA GLN A 54 12.92 0.11 1.61
C GLN A 54 14.23 0.75 1.10
N ARG A 55 14.15 1.64 0.10
CA ARG A 55 15.33 2.37 -0.39
C ARG A 55 15.90 3.31 0.66
N ARG A 56 15.04 3.99 1.43
CA ARG A 56 15.45 4.85 2.54
C ARG A 56 16.12 4.04 3.66
N ALA A 57 15.54 2.90 4.03
CA ALA A 57 16.14 1.98 5.00
C ALA A 57 17.51 1.47 4.54
N ARG A 58 17.66 1.08 3.27
CA ARG A 58 18.97 0.68 2.70
C ARG A 58 19.97 1.83 2.66
N LYS A 59 19.57 3.05 2.31
CA LYS A 59 20.47 4.21 2.34
C LYS A 59 20.94 4.57 3.76
N ILE A 60 20.09 4.38 4.76
CA ILE A 60 20.48 4.55 6.18
C ILE A 60 21.39 3.40 6.63
N ALA A 61 21.21 2.19 6.08
CA ALA A 61 22.06 1.03 6.36
C ALA A 61 23.42 1.05 5.64
N ILE A 62 23.59 1.83 4.57
CA ILE A 62 24.91 2.15 4.01
C ILE A 62 25.55 3.23 4.89
N VAL A 63 25.85 2.86 6.13
CA VAL A 63 27.00 3.44 6.82
C VAL A 63 28.19 2.81 6.11
N PRO A 64 29.08 3.59 5.43
CA PRO A 64 30.31 3.02 4.92
C PRO A 64 30.97 2.33 6.09
N ASN A 65 31.26 1.04 5.98
CA ASN A 65 32.01 0.32 6.99
C ASN A 65 33.40 0.99 7.04
N ALA A 66 33.51 2.03 7.86
CA ALA A 66 34.69 2.84 8.00
C ALA A 66 35.71 2.00 8.76
N GLY A 67 36.50 1.23 8.01
CA GLY A 67 37.81 0.81 8.47
C GLY A 67 37.96 -0.62 8.95
N GLN A 68 37.25 -1.62 8.42
CA GLN A 68 37.65 -3.01 8.67
C GLN A 68 37.78 -3.86 7.40
N ASN A 69 39.04 -4.20 7.14
CA ASN A 69 39.57 -5.31 6.35
C ASN A 69 39.61 -5.20 4.83
N VAL A 70 40.50 -4.32 4.33
CA VAL A 70 41.33 -4.68 3.18
C VAL A 70 42.70 -5.11 3.74
N PRO A 71 42.97 -6.42 3.91
CA PRO A 71 44.31 -6.89 4.24
C PRO A 71 45.16 -6.84 2.96
N GLY A 72 46.18 -5.98 2.93
CA GLY A 72 47.14 -5.99 1.82
C GLY A 72 47.77 -4.65 1.41
N VAL A 73 47.61 -3.56 2.17
CA VAL A 73 48.31 -2.29 1.87
C VAL A 73 49.16 -1.87 3.06
N GLY A 74 50.40 -2.35 3.09
CA GLY A 74 51.45 -1.82 3.96
C GLY A 74 52.26 -2.88 4.70
N ARG A 75 53.30 -3.39 4.03
CA ARG A 75 54.36 -4.33 4.46
C ARG A 75 53.99 -5.81 4.45
#